data_AF-A0A526WHR0-F1
#
_entry.id   AF-A0A526WHR0-F1
#
_cell.length_a   1.000
_cell.length_b   1.000
_cell.length_c   1.000
_cell.angle_alpha   90.00
_cell.angle_beta   90.00
_cell.angle_gamma   90.00
#
_symmetry.space_group_name_H-M   'P 1'
#
loop_
_entity.id
_entity.type
_entity.pdbx_description
1 polymer ?
#
loop_
_entity_poly.entity_id
_entity_poly.type
_entity_poly.pdbx_seq_one_letter_code
_entity_poly.pdbx_strand_id
1 'polypeptide(L)' 'MVAAGSRAKPFRPPDAAEIERFLDYMAGLMERNPRERHLALPIWRALERELKVARDAEAIYDAARRRLRQSQDRTAALSS' A
#
# COMPACT_ATOMS: atom_id res chain seq x y z
N MET A 1 14.52 -14.61 34.04
CA MET A 1 14.06 -13.49 33.18
C MET A 1 13.26 -14.07 32.04
N VAL A 2 11.94 -13.88 32.03
CA VAL A 2 11.07 -14.31 30.93
C VAL A 2 11.17 -13.25 29.84
N ALA A 3 11.59 -13.65 28.64
CA ALA A 3 11.68 -12.77 27.48
C ALA A 3 10.29 -12.15 27.22
N ALA A 4 10.22 -10.83 27.23
CA ALA A 4 9.01 -10.09 26.93
C ALA A 4 8.56 -10.46 25.51
N GLY A 5 7.45 -11.20 25.42
CA GLY A 5 6.82 -11.53 24.14
C GLY A 5 6.52 -10.23 23.39
N SER A 6 7.16 -10.04 22.25
CA SER A 6 6.84 -8.93 21.36
C SER A 6 5.39 -9.10 20.92
N ARG A 7 4.48 -8.27 21.44
CA ARG A 7 3.10 -8.22 20.93
C ARG A 7 3.21 -7.95 19.43
N ALA A 8 2.73 -8.89 18.62
CA ALA A 8 2.64 -8.70 17.18
C ALA A 8 1.89 -7.39 16.92
N LYS A 9 2.45 -6.53 16.07
CA LYS A 9 1.76 -5.30 15.67
C LYS A 9 0.41 -5.70 15.06
N PRO A 10 -0.67 -4.92 15.33
CA PRO A 10 -1.95 -5.13 14.68
C PRO A 10 -1.72 -5.22 13.17
N PHE A 11 -2.30 -6.23 12.52
CA PHE A 11 -2.22 -6.37 11.08
C PHE A 11 -2.85 -5.12 10.45
N ARG A 12 -2.05 -4.33 9.73
CA ARG A 12 -2.55 -3.28 8.85
C ARG A 12 -2.49 -3.80 7.42
N PRO A 13 -3.50 -3.48 6.59
CA PRO A 13 -3.35 -3.64 5.15
C PRO A 13 -2.10 -2.87 4.68
N PRO A 14 -1.28 -3.47 3.79
CA PRO A 14 -0.09 -2.80 3.28
C PRO A 14 -0.48 -1.60 2.41
N ASP A 15 0.34 -0.54 2.46
CA ASP A 15 0.19 0.60 1.54
C ASP A 15 0.78 0.30 0.14
N ALA A 16 0.50 1.16 -0.84
CA ALA A 16 0.95 0.92 -2.22
C ALA A 16 2.48 0.74 -2.31
N ALA A 17 3.23 1.53 -1.54
CA ALA A 17 4.69 1.45 -1.50
C ALA A 17 5.20 0.14 -0.88
N GLU A 18 4.52 -0.39 0.15
CA GLU A 18 4.80 -1.73 0.69
C GLU A 18 4.57 -2.82 -0.36
N ILE A 19 3.44 -2.76 -1.09
CA ILE A 19 3.12 -3.75 -2.12
C ILE A 19 4.13 -3.72 -3.28
N GLU A 20 4.54 -2.53 -3.71
CA GLU A 20 5.60 -2.37 -4.72
C GLU A 20 6.92 -3.03 -4.30
N ARG A 21 7.35 -2.86 -3.04
CA ARG A 21 8.56 -3.53 -2.53
C ARG A 21 8.43 -5.05 -2.55
N PHE A 22 7.24 -5.59 -2.29
CA PHE A 22 6.99 -7.03 -2.40
C PHE A 22 7.03 -7.51 -3.86
N LEU A 23 6.52 -6.72 -4.81
CA LEU A 23 6.63 -7.01 -6.24
C LEU A 23 8.11 -7.02 -6.68
N ASP A 24 8.92 -6.04 -6.28
CA ASP A 24 10.36 -6.03 -6.59
C ASP A 24 11.07 -7.26 -6.03
N TYR A 25 10.75 -7.65 -4.80
CA TYR A 25 11.25 -8.87 -4.19
C TYR A 25 10.87 -10.11 -4.99
N MET A 26 9.61 -10.22 -5.41
CA MET A 26 9.11 -11.34 -6.21
C MET A 26 9.75 -11.38 -7.60
N ALA A 27 9.96 -10.24 -8.25
CA ALA A 27 10.69 -10.15 -9.51
C ALA A 27 12.10 -10.71 -9.36
N GLY A 28 12.84 -10.28 -8.32
CA GLY A 28 14.16 -10.81 -8.02
C GLY A 28 14.15 -12.31 -7.68
N LEU A 29 13.10 -12.83 -7.04
CA LEU A 29 12.94 -14.26 -6.78
C LEU A 29 12.72 -15.05 -8.09
N MET A 30 11.89 -14.54 -8.99
CA MET A 30 11.60 -15.15 -10.30
C MET A 30 12.83 -15.15 -11.22
N GLU A 31 13.61 -14.07 -11.21
CA GLU A 31 14.89 -13.95 -11.94
C GLU A 31 15.88 -15.04 -11.49
N ARG A 32 16.01 -15.21 -10.16
CA ARG A 32 16.93 -16.20 -9.55
C ARG A 32 16.49 -17.66 -9.78
N ASN A 33 15.21 -17.91 -10.00
CA ASN A 33 14.63 -19.26 -10.10
C ASN A 33 13.82 -19.44 -11.39
N PRO A 34 14.44 -19.40 -12.58
CA PRO A 34 13.73 -19.35 -13.86
C PRO A 34 12.88 -20.59 -14.16
N ARG A 35 13.26 -21.76 -13.64
CA ARG A 35 12.48 -23.01 -13.79
C ARG A 35 11.19 -22.97 -12.98
N GLU A 36 11.21 -22.30 -11.83
CA GLU A 36 10.13 -22.29 -10.85
C GLU A 36 9.31 -20.99 -10.88
N ARG A 37 9.71 -19.98 -11.66
CA ARG A 37 9.03 -18.67 -11.76
C ARG A 37 7.52 -18.76 -12.02
N HIS A 38 7.06 -19.83 -12.68
CA HIS A 38 5.65 -20.05 -12.93
C HIS A 38 4.83 -20.24 -11.64
N LEU A 39 5.45 -20.76 -10.57
CA LEU A 39 4.85 -20.92 -9.24
C LEU A 39 4.62 -19.57 -8.54
N ALA A 40 5.40 -18.54 -8.88
CA ALA A 40 5.26 -17.20 -8.34
C ALA A 40 4.13 -16.39 -9.01
N LEU A 41 3.67 -16.78 -10.21
CA LEU A 41 2.68 -16.03 -10.97
C LEU A 41 1.34 -15.79 -10.25
N PRO A 42 0.77 -16.75 -9.48
CA PRO A 42 -0.46 -16.49 -8.73
C PRO A 42 -0.28 -15.38 -7.69
N ILE A 43 0.86 -15.40 -6.97
CA ILE A 43 1.18 -14.40 -5.95
C ILE A 43 1.41 -13.04 -6.60
N TRP A 44 2.18 -12.99 -7.70
CA TRP A 44 2.41 -11.77 -8.48
C TRP A 44 1.09 -11.09 -8.89
N ARG A 45 0.18 -11.86 -9.49
CA ARG A 45 -1.13 -11.34 -9.94
C ARG A 45 -1.99 -10.85 -8.78
N ALA A 46 -1.89 -11.47 -7.62
CA ALA A 46 -2.60 -11.00 -6.42
C ALA A 46 -2.04 -9.65 -5.96
N LEU A 47 -0.71 -9.52 -5.88
CA LEU A 47 -0.05 -8.27 -5.51
C LEU A 47 -0.36 -7.12 -6.49
N GLU A 48 -0.39 -7.37 -7.81
CA GLU A 48 -0.79 -6.35 -8.78
C GLU A 48 -2.23 -5.86 -8.58
N ARG A 49 -3.16 -6.77 -8.25
CA ARG A 49 -4.55 -6.39 -7.95
C ARG A 49 -4.64 -5.57 -6.67
N GLU A 50 -3.94 -5.99 -5.62
CA GLU A 50 -3.89 -5.25 -4.36
C GLU A 50 -3.24 -3.86 -4.53
N LEU A 51 -2.16 -3.76 -5.32
CA LEU A 51 -1.51 -2.49 -5.62
C LEU A 51 -2.48 -1.52 -6.29
N LYS A 52 -3.27 -2.00 -7.26
CA LYS A 52 -4.31 -1.19 -7.90
C LYS A 52 -5.32 -0.68 -6.88
N VAL A 53 -5.84 -1.55 -6.02
CA VAL A 53 -6.81 -1.17 -4.98
C VAL A 53 -6.20 -0.15 -4.01
N ALA A 54 -4.96 -0.33 -3.58
CA ALA A 54 -4.27 0.59 -2.69
C ALA A 54 -4.09 1.98 -3.32
N ARG A 55 -3.62 2.04 -4.57
CA ARG A 55 -3.47 3.29 -5.31
C ARG A 55 -4.80 4.01 -5.54
N ASP A 56 -5.85 3.27 -5.88
CA ASP A 56 -7.20 3.83 -6.05
C ASP A 56 -7.70 4.44 -4.72
N ALA A 57 -7.48 3.75 -3.59
CA ALA A 57 -7.85 4.26 -2.27
C ALA A 57 -7.04 5.50 -1.87
N GLU A 58 -5.71 5.49 -2.08
CA GLU A 58 -4.84 6.64 -1.84
C GLU A 58 -5.28 7.87 -2.64
N ALA A 59 -5.62 7.69 -3.94
CA ALA A 59 -6.12 8.76 -4.78
C ALA A 59 -7.45 9.37 -4.27
N ILE A 60 -8.35 8.53 -3.75
CA ILE A 60 -9.61 8.97 -3.13
C ILE A 60 -9.33 9.79 -1.87
N TYR A 61 -8.44 9.31 -1.00
CA TYR A 61 -8.09 10.03 0.23
C TYR A 61 -7.41 11.37 -0.04
N ASP A 62 -6.54 11.44 -1.04
CA ASP A 62 -5.93 12.69 -1.47
C ASP A 62 -6.95 13.67 -2.06
N ALA A 63 -7.89 13.18 -2.87
CA ALA A 63 -8.98 14.00 -3.38
C ALA A 63 -9.87 14.55 -2.26
N ALA A 64 -10.22 13.71 -1.28
CA ALA A 64 -10.98 14.12 -0.10
C ALA A 64 -10.23 15.18 0.72
N ARG A 65 -8.92 14.99 0.94
CA ARG A 65 -8.07 15.95 1.66
C ARG A 65 -7.97 17.29 0.92
N ARG A 66 -7.84 17.29 -0.41
CA ARG A 66 -7.86 18.51 -1.23
C ARG A 66 -9.19 19.26 -1.10
N ARG A 67 -10.31 18.54 -1.21
CA ARG A 67 -11.65 19.13 -1.07
C ARG A 67 -11.85 19.75 0.31
N LEU A 68 -11.39 19.09 1.38
CA LEU A 68 -11.49 19.60 2.75
C LEU A 68 -10.71 20.91 2.91
N ARG A 69 -9.47 20.97 2.41
CA ARG A 69 -8.64 22.20 2.46
C ARG A 69 -9.33 23.36 1.74
N GLN A 70 -9.81 23.14 0.52
CA GLN A 70 -10.54 24.16 -0.25
C GLN A 70 -11.78 24.67 0.49
N SER A 71 -12.52 23.79 1.18
CA SER A 71 -13.67 24.19 1.98
C SER A 71 -13.28 25.07 3.18
N GLN A 72 -12.17 24.74 3.84
CA GLN A 72 -11.64 25.51 4.96
C GLN A 72 -11.16 26.88 4.51
N ASP A 73 -10.40 26.94 3.42
CA ASP A 73 -9.89 28.18 2.83
C ASP A 73 -11.05 29.12 2.44
N ARG A 74 -12.11 28.57 1.82
CA ARG A 74 -13.32 29.33 1.48
C ARG A 74 -14.03 29.88 2.72
N THR A 75 -14.11 29.09 3.79
CA THR A 75 -14.74 29.53 5.04
C THR A 75 -13.92 30.63 5.72
N ALA A 76 -12.59 30.52 5.70
CA ALA A 76 -11.69 31.55 6.21
C ALA A 76 -11.81 32.86 5.42
N ALA A 77 -11.92 32.80 4.10
CA ALA A 77 -12.10 33.95 3.22
C ALA A 77 -13.47 34.64 3.36
N LEU A 78 -14.50 33.91 3.80
CA LEU A 78 -15.85 34.47 4.06
C LEU A 78 -16.00 35.05 5.48
N SER A 79 -15.08 34.73 6.39
CA SER A 79 -15.11 35.15 7.79
C SER A 79 -14.17 36.33 8.09
N SER A 80 -13.50 36.87 7.06
CA SER A 80 -12.63 38.05 7.10
C SER A 80 -13.28 39.21 6.35
#